data_AF-A0A067BLG5-F1
#
_entry.id   AF-A0A067BLG5-F1
#
_cell.length_a   1.000
_cell.length_b   1.000
_cell.length_c   1.000
_cell.angle_alpha   90.00
_cell.angle_beta   90.00
_cell.angle_gamma   90.00
#
_symmetry.space_group_name_H-M   'P 1'
#
loop_
_entity.id
_entity.type
_entity.pdbx_description
1 polymer ?
#
loop_
_entity_poly.entity_id
_entity_poly.type
_entity_poly.pdbx_seq_one_letter_code
_entity_poly.pdbx_strand_id
1 'polypeptide(L)'
;MTMASVGLTSALLAASIVGFQYGVYEDIRFRFLEARALKLVQSSTWRDSVYVFPPGFRPIYDCKEPTMAVTFLSPYVLGLPRGTLSDARLPLHFAIYEGDTVATQRIVAWRPDLCSSEAIADAFYEAHLRSPNIAWPWVSHHPAGMDWTPYKGFNMSFNQIPATLEL
;
A
#
# COMPACT_ATOMS: atom_id res chain seq x y z
N MET A 1 -47.25 12.08 -5.22
CA MET A 1 -46.40 11.01 -5.80
C MET A 1 -44.97 11.50 -5.77
N THR A 2 -44.19 11.05 -4.79
CA THR A 2 -42.82 11.51 -4.56
C THR A 2 -41.88 10.39 -4.98
N MET A 3 -41.29 10.50 -6.17
CA MET A 3 -40.26 9.57 -6.66
C MET A 3 -38.94 9.88 -5.95
N ALA A 4 -38.78 9.40 -4.71
CA ALA A 4 -37.54 9.54 -3.98
C ALA A 4 -36.55 8.43 -4.38
N SER A 5 -35.53 8.85 -5.14
CA SER A 5 -34.13 8.40 -5.05
C SER A 5 -33.88 6.95 -4.58
N VAL A 6 -34.10 5.98 -5.47
CA VAL A 6 -33.75 4.56 -5.25
C VAL A 6 -32.30 4.25 -5.66
N GLY A 7 -31.58 5.22 -6.25
CA GLY A 7 -30.24 4.99 -6.80
C GLY A 7 -29.09 5.00 -5.78
N LEU A 8 -29.22 5.69 -4.65
CA LEU A 8 -28.10 5.94 -3.72
C LEU A 8 -28.00 4.97 -2.53
N THR A 9 -28.95 4.05 -2.35
CA THR A 9 -28.91 3.10 -1.22
C THR A 9 -27.99 1.91 -1.47
N SER A 10 -27.56 1.68 -2.71
CA SER A 10 -26.55 0.67 -3.00
C SER A 10 -25.17 1.21 -2.65
N ALA A 11 -24.59 0.73 -1.55
CA ALA A 11 -23.24 1.10 -1.11
C ALA A 11 -22.19 0.87 -2.20
N LEU A 12 -22.35 -0.20 -3.01
CA LEU A 12 -21.48 -0.52 -4.13
C LEU A 12 -21.62 0.48 -5.29
N LEU A 13 -22.85 0.90 -5.60
CA LEU A 13 -23.11 1.88 -6.66
C LEU A 13 -22.67 3.28 -6.23
N ALA A 14 -22.91 3.65 -4.97
CA ALA A 14 -22.43 4.89 -4.37
C ALA A 14 -20.89 4.91 -4.33
N ALA A 15 -20.24 3.84 -3.89
CA ALA A 15 -18.77 3.73 -3.92
C ALA A 15 -18.20 3.82 -5.35
N SER A 16 -18.88 3.22 -6.33
CA SER A 16 -18.50 3.33 -7.74
C SER A 16 -18.65 4.77 -8.26
N ILE A 17 -19.81 5.39 -8.07
CA ILE A 17 -20.10 6.76 -8.53
C ILE A 17 -19.19 7.77 -7.85
N VAL A 18 -19.01 7.69 -6.53
CA VAL A 18 -18.11 8.57 -5.76
C VAL A 18 -16.65 8.29 -6.12
N GLY A 19 -16.29 7.04 -6.42
CA GLY A 19 -14.98 6.67 -6.96
C GLY A 19 -14.67 7.26 -8.34
N PHE A 20 -15.68 7.69 -9.10
CA PHE A 20 -15.51 8.39 -10.38
C PHE A 20 -15.73 9.91 -10.28
N GLN A 21 -16.00 10.48 -9.09
CA GLN A 21 -16.16 11.92 -8.95
C GLN A 21 -14.83 12.67 -8.91
N TYR A 22 -14.74 13.68 -9.76
CA TYR A 22 -13.66 14.66 -9.80
C TYR A 22 -13.57 15.36 -8.44
N GLY A 23 -12.42 15.25 -7.75
CA GLY A 23 -12.17 15.86 -6.44
C GLY A 23 -12.05 14.87 -5.27
N VAL A 24 -12.62 13.67 -5.36
CA VAL A 24 -12.50 12.65 -4.30
C VAL A 24 -11.14 11.96 -4.32
N TYR A 25 -10.54 11.87 -5.51
CA TYR A 25 -9.20 11.33 -5.72
C TYR A 25 -8.09 12.38 -5.59
N GLU A 26 -8.39 13.68 -5.49
CA GLU A 26 -7.34 14.71 -5.61
C GLU A 26 -6.22 14.52 -4.56
N ASP A 27 -6.57 14.12 -3.34
CA ASP A 27 -5.60 13.93 -2.26
C ASP A 27 -4.69 12.72 -2.44
N ILE A 28 -5.07 11.69 -3.22
CA ILE A 28 -4.22 10.53 -3.51
C ILE A 28 -3.81 10.45 -4.99
N ARG A 29 -4.37 11.28 -5.87
CA ARG A 29 -4.13 11.29 -7.31
C ARG A 29 -2.65 11.44 -7.63
N PHE A 30 -1.96 12.28 -6.86
CA PHE A 30 -0.53 12.48 -7.04
C PHE A 30 0.26 11.18 -6.82
N ARG A 31 -0.14 10.31 -5.88
CA ARG A 31 0.49 9.00 -5.63
C ARG A 31 0.38 8.06 -6.83
N PHE A 32 -0.78 8.03 -7.47
CA PHE A 32 -0.99 7.23 -8.68
C PHE A 32 -0.19 7.78 -9.86
N LEU A 33 -0.11 9.11 -9.99
CA LEU A 33 0.70 9.75 -11.03
C LEU A 33 2.20 9.50 -10.83
N GLU A 34 2.68 9.58 -9.60
CA GLU A 34 4.06 9.26 -9.22
C GLU A 34 4.41 7.82 -9.56
N ALA A 35 3.60 6.86 -9.12
CA ALA A 35 3.77 5.45 -9.45
C ALA A 35 3.79 5.21 -10.96
N ARG A 36 2.94 5.91 -11.72
CA ARG A 36 2.91 5.82 -13.19
C ARG A 36 4.11 6.46 -13.86
N ALA A 37 4.76 7.43 -13.23
CA ALA A 37 5.97 8.08 -13.74
C ALA A 37 7.21 7.20 -13.57
N LEU A 38 7.17 6.21 -12.66
CA LEU A 38 8.25 5.26 -12.46
C LEU A 38 8.40 4.36 -13.69
N LYS A 39 9.65 4.14 -14.12
CA LYS A 39 9.98 3.23 -15.22
C LYS A 39 10.63 1.98 -14.66
N LEU A 40 10.06 0.82 -14.94
CA LEU A 40 10.72 -0.44 -14.67
C LEU A 40 11.82 -0.67 -15.71
N VAL A 41 13.07 -0.63 -15.26
CA VAL A 41 14.24 -1.02 -16.06
C VAL A 41 14.55 -2.47 -15.75
N GLN A 42 14.42 -3.33 -16.76
CA GLN A 42 14.78 -4.73 -16.66
C GLN A 42 16.29 -4.90 -16.92
N SER A 43 16.98 -5.59 -16.01
CA SER A 43 18.36 -6.02 -16.20
C SER A 43 18.39 -7.40 -16.89
N SER A 44 19.57 -7.81 -17.35
CA SER A 44 19.82 -9.16 -17.87
C SER A 44 19.51 -10.26 -16.84
N THR A 45 19.54 -9.93 -15.55
CA THR A 45 18.95 -10.76 -14.51
C THR A 45 17.61 -10.18 -14.05
N TRP A 46 16.59 -11.02 -13.97
CA TRP A 46 15.28 -10.68 -13.42
C TRP A 46 15.35 -10.22 -11.95
N ARG A 47 16.45 -10.54 -11.26
CA ARG A 47 16.70 -10.09 -9.88
C ARG A 47 17.05 -8.61 -9.79
N ASP A 48 17.57 -8.01 -10.86
CA ASP A 48 17.99 -6.60 -10.87
C ASP A 48 17.02 -5.71 -11.64
N SER A 49 15.74 -6.12 -11.80
CA SER A 49 14.71 -5.20 -12.29
C SER A 49 14.45 -4.13 -11.23
N VAL A 50 14.49 -2.86 -11.61
CA VAL A 50 14.29 -1.73 -10.70
C VAL A 50 13.36 -0.68 -11.29
N TYR A 51 12.50 -0.10 -10.45
CA TYR A 51 11.81 1.14 -10.73
C TYR A 51 12.79 2.29 -10.59
N VAL A 52 13.10 2.97 -11.69
CA VAL A 52 13.98 4.13 -11.71
C VAL A 52 13.15 5.40 -11.56
N PHE A 53 13.60 6.29 -10.68
CA PHE A 53 12.92 7.55 -10.42
C PHE A 53 13.28 8.58 -11.51
N PRO A 54 12.29 9.30 -12.07
CA PRO A 54 12.57 10.33 -13.06
C PRO A 54 13.34 11.50 -12.45
N PRO A 55 14.05 12.31 -13.26
CA PRO A 55 14.63 13.56 -12.78
C PRO A 55 13.56 14.47 -12.14
N GLY A 56 13.87 15.02 -10.97
CA GLY A 56 12.93 15.87 -10.22
C GLY A 56 11.88 15.11 -9.41
N PHE A 57 11.95 13.77 -9.36
CA PHE A 57 11.18 13.00 -8.39
C PHE A 57 11.57 13.41 -6.96
N ARG A 58 10.61 13.43 -6.03
CA ARG A 58 10.90 13.82 -4.65
C ARG A 58 11.93 12.84 -4.05
N PRO A 59 12.81 13.29 -3.15
CA PRO A 59 13.67 12.39 -2.40
C PRO A 59 12.84 11.40 -1.57
N ILE A 60 13.16 10.13 -1.69
CA ILE A 60 12.67 9.06 -0.80
C ILE A 60 13.87 8.51 -0.08
N TYR A 61 13.73 8.20 1.20
CA TYR A 61 14.80 7.71 2.04
C TYR A 61 14.47 6.30 2.51
N ASP A 62 15.45 5.41 2.43
CA ASP A 62 15.30 4.06 2.98
C ASP A 62 15.20 4.14 4.51
N CYS A 63 14.30 3.37 5.10
CA CYS A 63 14.15 3.33 6.56
C CYS A 63 15.40 2.81 7.28
N LYS A 64 16.25 2.02 6.60
CA LYS A 64 17.52 1.50 7.11
C LYS A 64 18.68 2.47 6.91
N GLU A 65 18.61 3.33 5.90
CA GLU A 65 19.67 4.28 5.54
C GLU A 65 19.08 5.67 5.22
N PRO A 66 18.64 6.43 6.24
CA PRO A 66 17.91 7.68 6.03
C PRO A 66 18.80 8.84 5.53
N THR A 67 20.10 8.63 5.39
CA THR A 67 21.07 9.66 4.99
C THR A 67 21.20 9.81 3.48
N MET A 68 20.77 8.82 2.70
CA MET A 68 20.89 8.83 1.25
C MET A 68 19.53 8.64 0.59
N ALA A 69 19.18 9.55 -0.32
CA ALA A 69 17.96 9.41 -1.10
C ALA A 69 18.11 8.24 -2.07
N VAL A 70 17.13 7.33 -2.07
CA VAL A 70 17.05 6.25 -3.05
C VAL A 70 16.68 6.83 -4.42
N THR A 71 17.37 6.39 -5.47
CA THR A 71 17.10 6.80 -6.86
C THR A 71 16.40 5.70 -7.66
N PHE A 72 16.31 4.51 -7.08
CA PHE A 72 15.61 3.37 -7.63
C PHE A 72 15.14 2.43 -6.53
N LEU A 73 14.11 1.63 -6.80
CA LEU A 73 13.63 0.57 -5.92
C LEU A 73 13.34 -0.69 -6.70
N SER A 74 13.73 -1.86 -6.18
CA SER A 74 13.34 -3.12 -6.80
C SER A 74 11.87 -3.45 -6.49
N PRO A 75 11.13 -4.12 -7.40
CA PRO A 75 9.79 -4.63 -7.09
C PRO A 75 9.78 -5.51 -5.85
N TYR A 76 10.86 -6.25 -5.60
CA TYR A 76 10.98 -7.12 -4.43
C TYR A 76 10.99 -6.35 -3.11
N VAL A 77 11.68 -5.21 -3.05
CA VAL A 77 11.66 -4.32 -1.86
C VAL A 77 10.26 -3.78 -1.61
N LEU A 78 9.48 -3.61 -2.67
CA LEU A 78 8.08 -3.18 -2.61
C LEU A 78 7.09 -4.36 -2.50
N GLY A 79 7.54 -5.60 -2.25
CA GLY A 79 6.65 -6.78 -2.20
C GLY A 79 5.82 -7.04 -3.46
N LEU A 80 6.26 -6.52 -4.61
CA LEU A 80 5.60 -6.68 -5.91
C LEU A 80 6.18 -7.85 -6.71
N PRO A 81 5.38 -8.49 -7.59
CA PRO A 81 5.86 -9.53 -8.50
C PRO A 81 6.99 -9.02 -9.39
N ARG A 82 7.99 -9.86 -9.57
CA ARG A 82 9.13 -9.56 -10.43
C ARG A 82 8.71 -9.71 -11.89
N GLY A 83 8.99 -8.70 -12.71
CA GLY A 83 8.80 -8.76 -14.17
C GLY A 83 7.53 -8.09 -14.71
N THR A 84 6.63 -7.62 -13.86
CA THR A 84 5.44 -6.88 -14.32
C THR A 84 5.81 -5.42 -14.60
N LEU A 85 5.79 -5.03 -15.89
CA LEU A 85 6.13 -3.65 -16.32
C LEU A 85 5.20 -2.58 -15.74
N SER A 86 3.97 -2.96 -15.36
CA SER A 86 2.99 -2.09 -14.74
C SER A 86 2.14 -2.91 -13.77
N ASP A 87 2.39 -2.75 -12.47
CA ASP A 87 1.54 -3.33 -11.43
C ASP A 87 0.61 -2.24 -10.89
N ALA A 88 -0.70 -2.47 -10.95
CA ALA A 88 -1.70 -1.51 -10.49
C ALA A 88 -1.62 -1.24 -8.97
N ARG A 89 -0.99 -2.14 -8.21
CA ARG A 89 -0.79 -2.03 -6.76
C ARG A 89 0.41 -1.17 -6.38
N LEU A 90 1.28 -0.81 -7.35
CA LEU A 90 2.47 0.00 -7.12
C LEU A 90 2.21 1.26 -6.26
N PRO A 91 1.14 2.07 -6.47
CA PRO A 91 0.86 3.22 -5.62
C PRO A 91 0.68 2.87 -4.13
N LEU A 92 0.05 1.74 -3.83
CA LEU A 92 -0.19 1.29 -2.45
C LEU A 92 1.13 0.84 -1.80
N HIS A 93 1.87 -0.06 -2.45
CA HIS A 93 3.15 -0.54 -1.93
C HIS A 93 4.17 0.59 -1.75
N PHE A 94 4.14 1.59 -2.63
CA PHE A 94 4.98 2.77 -2.51
C PHE A 94 4.62 3.64 -1.31
N ALA A 95 3.32 3.86 -1.06
CA ALA A 95 2.86 4.60 0.13
C ALA A 95 3.24 3.86 1.43
N ILE A 96 3.17 2.52 1.43
CA ILE A 96 3.59 1.66 2.55
C ILE A 96 5.10 1.78 2.79
N TYR A 97 5.91 1.65 1.74
CA TYR A 97 7.37 1.78 1.82
C TYR A 97 7.80 3.15 2.34
N GLU A 98 7.15 4.22 1.89
CA GLU A 98 7.38 5.56 2.42
C GLU A 98 6.89 5.74 3.86
N GLY A 99 6.13 4.79 4.40
CA GLY A 99 5.41 4.87 5.66
C GLY A 99 4.42 6.03 5.73
N ASP A 100 3.85 6.44 4.59
CA ASP A 100 2.75 7.39 4.54
C ASP A 100 1.45 6.67 4.90
N THR A 101 1.18 6.64 6.21
CA THR A 101 -0.01 6.00 6.77
C THR A 101 -1.27 6.63 6.20
N VAL A 102 -1.33 7.96 6.06
CA VAL A 102 -2.51 8.68 5.57
C VAL A 102 -2.83 8.27 4.13
N ALA A 103 -1.84 8.31 3.23
CA ALA A 103 -2.05 7.89 1.85
C ALA A 103 -2.41 6.40 1.75
N THR A 104 -1.74 5.53 2.51
CA THR A 104 -2.04 4.09 2.55
C THR A 104 -3.49 3.84 2.91
N GLN A 105 -3.97 4.47 3.98
CA GLN A 105 -5.35 4.36 4.46
C GLN A 105 -6.36 4.83 3.42
N ARG A 106 -6.09 5.97 2.79
CA ARG A 106 -6.95 6.52 1.76
C ARG A 106 -6.99 5.61 0.53
N ILE A 107 -5.84 5.13 0.06
CA ILE A 107 -5.77 4.21 -1.08
C ILE A 107 -6.55 2.92 -0.79
N VAL A 108 -6.38 2.30 0.39
CA VAL A 108 -7.11 1.07 0.76
C VAL A 108 -8.61 1.32 0.87
N ALA A 109 -9.03 2.43 1.48
CA ALA A 109 -10.45 2.76 1.61
C ALA A 109 -11.14 2.93 0.25
N TRP A 110 -10.43 3.48 -0.74
CA TRP A 110 -10.97 3.74 -2.08
C TRP A 110 -10.79 2.60 -3.08
N ARG A 111 -9.69 1.85 -2.96
CA ARG A 111 -9.28 0.76 -3.84
C ARG A 111 -8.89 -0.46 -3.03
N PRO A 112 -9.87 -1.09 -2.32
CA PRO A 112 -9.59 -2.27 -1.51
C PRO A 112 -9.09 -3.45 -2.36
N ASP A 113 -9.37 -3.46 -3.66
CA ASP A 113 -8.85 -4.43 -4.63
C ASP A 113 -7.32 -4.38 -4.79
N LEU A 114 -6.67 -3.26 -4.45
CA LEU A 114 -5.21 -3.15 -4.45
C LEU A 114 -4.57 -3.75 -3.19
N CYS A 115 -5.36 -3.98 -2.14
CA CYS A 115 -4.91 -4.53 -0.86
C CYS A 115 -4.67 -6.04 -0.97
N SER A 116 -3.54 -6.42 -1.58
CA SER A 116 -3.10 -7.81 -1.68
C SER A 116 -2.41 -8.28 -0.41
N SER A 117 -2.35 -9.61 -0.18
CA SER A 117 -1.66 -10.21 0.97
C SER A 117 -0.22 -9.72 1.13
N GLU A 118 0.46 -9.47 0.02
CA GLU A 118 1.81 -8.92 -0.04
C GLU A 118 1.86 -7.50 0.52
N ALA A 119 0.90 -6.64 0.15
CA ALA A 119 0.82 -5.28 0.68
C ALA A 119 0.60 -5.28 2.20
N ILE A 120 -0.18 -6.22 2.71
CA ILE A 120 -0.37 -6.36 4.16
C ILE A 120 0.92 -6.81 4.84
N ALA A 121 1.60 -7.81 4.29
CA ALA A 121 2.89 -8.27 4.82
C ALA A 121 3.94 -7.16 4.83
N ASP A 122 4.04 -6.38 3.75
CA ASP A 122 4.93 -5.23 3.64
C ASP A 122 4.60 -4.17 4.70
N ALA A 123 3.31 -3.88 4.92
CA ALA A 123 2.89 -2.92 5.93
C ALA A 123 3.32 -3.33 7.34
N PHE A 124 3.22 -4.62 7.68
CA PHE A 124 3.74 -5.14 8.95
C PHE A 124 5.26 -5.03 9.04
N TYR A 125 5.98 -5.36 7.96
CA TYR A 125 7.43 -5.26 7.91
C TYR A 125 7.92 -3.83 8.11
N GLU A 126 7.34 -2.86 7.38
CA GLU A 126 7.71 -1.44 7.47
C GLU A 126 7.30 -0.83 8.82
N ALA A 127 6.16 -1.24 9.39
CA ALA A 127 5.77 -0.85 10.74
C ALA A 127 6.87 -1.19 11.75
N HIS A 128 7.34 -2.44 11.70
CA HIS A 128 8.35 -2.95 12.61
C HIS A 128 9.70 -2.26 12.43
N LEU A 129 10.12 -2.00 11.19
CA LEU A 129 11.39 -1.34 10.89
C LEU A 129 11.42 0.12 11.30
N ARG A 130 10.34 0.88 11.03
CA ARG A 130 10.33 2.33 11.27
C ARG A 130 10.04 2.67 12.73
N SER A 131 9.18 1.90 13.40
CA SER A 131 8.91 2.12 14.82
C SER A 131 8.30 0.88 15.47
N PRO A 132 8.99 0.19 16.39
CA PRO A 132 8.47 -1.04 17.00
C PRO A 132 7.19 -0.85 17.84
N ASN A 133 6.74 0.40 18.04
CA ASN A 133 5.60 0.77 18.88
C ASN A 133 4.37 1.32 18.11
N ILE A 134 4.37 1.34 16.77
CA ILE A 134 3.18 1.79 16.00
C ILE A 134 2.28 0.59 15.69
N ALA A 135 1.16 0.50 16.42
CA ALA A 135 0.04 -0.36 16.05
C ALA A 135 -0.74 0.31 14.90
N TRP A 136 -0.74 -0.29 13.71
CA TRP A 136 -1.53 0.21 12.58
C TRP A 136 -3.03 -0.02 12.85
N PRO A 137 -3.90 1.01 12.76
CA PRO A 137 -5.32 0.92 13.14
C PRO A 137 -6.17 -0.13 12.39
N TRP A 138 -5.70 -0.63 11.25
CA TRP A 138 -6.41 -1.62 10.41
C TRP A 138 -6.21 -3.05 10.89
N VAL A 139 -5.20 -3.28 11.75
CA VAL A 139 -4.96 -4.58 12.39
C VAL A 139 -5.95 -4.81 13.53
N SER A 140 -6.47 -3.75 14.14
CA SER A 140 -7.43 -3.80 15.24
C SER A 140 -8.90 -3.71 14.80
N HIS A 141 -9.19 -3.39 13.53
CA HIS A 141 -10.53 -3.42 12.96
C HIS A 141 -10.59 -4.41 11.80
N HIS A 142 -10.90 -5.66 12.16
CA HIS A 142 -11.17 -6.74 11.21
C HIS A 142 -12.29 -6.33 10.22
N PRO A 143 -12.01 -6.22 8.91
CA PRO A 143 -13.08 -6.23 7.93
C PRO A 143 -13.73 -7.62 7.97
N ALA A 144 -15.02 -7.68 8.32
CA ALA A 144 -15.76 -8.92 8.40
C ALA A 144 -15.74 -9.64 7.03
N GLY A 145 -15.14 -10.84 6.97
CA GLY A 145 -15.22 -11.73 5.81
C GLY A 145 -13.92 -12.01 5.04
N MET A 146 -12.76 -11.52 5.49
CA MET A 146 -11.46 -11.92 4.91
C MET A 146 -10.84 -13.07 5.71
N ASP A 147 -10.55 -14.18 5.05
CA ASP A 147 -9.84 -15.32 5.65
C ASP A 147 -8.34 -15.05 5.67
N TRP A 148 -7.78 -14.94 6.88
CA TRP A 148 -6.40 -14.53 7.14
C TRP A 148 -5.49 -15.72 7.48
N THR A 149 -5.65 -16.87 6.82
CA THR A 149 -4.65 -17.94 7.02
C THR A 149 -3.28 -17.48 6.51
N PRO A 150 -2.24 -17.48 7.36
CA PRO A 150 -0.91 -17.04 6.96
C PRO A 150 -0.35 -17.92 5.84
N TYR A 151 0.24 -17.28 4.83
CA TYR A 151 0.93 -17.96 3.74
C TYR A 151 2.07 -18.80 4.34
N LYS A 152 2.09 -20.11 4.05
CA LYS A 152 3.06 -21.11 4.56
C LYS A 152 4.54 -20.82 4.20
N GLY A 153 4.84 -19.71 3.52
CA GLY A 153 6.19 -19.28 3.15
C GLY A 153 6.79 -18.18 4.03
N PHE A 154 6.04 -17.59 4.96
CA PHE A 154 6.51 -16.50 5.82
C PHE A 154 6.51 -16.93 7.29
N ASN A 155 7.66 -17.35 7.80
CA ASN A 155 7.83 -17.83 9.16
C ASN A 155 8.16 -16.64 10.09
N MET A 156 7.17 -15.80 10.40
CA MET A 156 7.28 -14.90 11.56
C MET A 156 6.74 -15.63 12.79
N SER A 157 7.63 -15.97 13.71
CA SER A 157 7.24 -16.46 15.03
C SER A 157 6.57 -15.32 15.81
N PHE A 158 5.25 -15.38 15.98
CA PHE A 158 4.42 -14.44 16.76
C PHE A 158 4.67 -14.46 18.29
N ASN A 159 5.82 -14.95 18.76
CA ASN A 159 6.09 -15.15 20.19
C ASN A 159 6.61 -13.91 20.94
N GLN A 160 6.38 -12.69 20.44
CA GLN A 160 6.84 -11.46 21.11
C GLN A 160 5.80 -10.35 21.11
N ILE A 161 4.55 -10.67 21.47
CA ILE A 161 3.62 -9.67 21.98
C ILE A 161 3.78 -9.66 23.51
N PRO A 162 4.34 -8.60 24.13
CA PRO A 162 4.31 -8.49 25.59
C PRO A 162 2.85 -8.33 26.04
N ALA A 163 2.36 -9.33 26.77
CA ALA A 163 1.08 -9.28 27.45
C ALA A 163 1.19 -8.32 28.64
N THR A 164 0.85 -7.05 28.45
CA THR A 164 0.55 -6.14 29.56
C THR A 164 -0.50 -5.12 29.14
N LEU A 165 -1.75 -5.46 29.41
CA LEU A 165 -2.84 -4.53 29.64
C LEU A 165 -3.79 -5.21 30.65
N GLU A 166 -3.45 -5.07 31.94
CA GLU A 166 -4.45 -5.15 32.99
C GLU A 166 -4.66 -3.74 33.55
N LEU A 167 -5.95 -3.35 33.52
CA LEU A 167 -6.63 -2.17 34.08
C LEU A 167 -6.44 -0.83 33.37
#